data_AF-A0A520H1T4-F1
#
_entry.id   AF-A0A520H1T4-F1
#
_cell.length_a   1.000
_cell.length_b   1.000
_cell.length_c   1.000
_cell.angle_alpha   90.00
_cell.angle_beta   90.00
_cell.angle_gamma   90.00
#
_symmetry.space_group_name_H-M   'P 1'
#
loop_
_entity.id
_entity.type
_entity.pdbx_description
1 polymer ?
#
loop_
_entity_poly.entity_id
_entity_poly.type
_entity_poly.pdbx_seq_one_letter_code
_entity_poly.pdbx_strand_id
1 'polypeptide(L)'
;VLMRSQPSWRVAPIDDETAGRLRPLAWALAGLSFAAILLNGFNAAIGASRAAGIATQAALALLHLLLIGAFLLALARIRAGRSEGAPAASDGLGSDGLGRAGLGLVELIAWLAVLVAVASLSIGYIGLAYAIVQFMAWGTLLGSATYILAKALDDMLTTLFRRDGRFGQMLVRGVGLRGSSVDQIGLLLSGVARAVLLVAALGMLVSPFGAGGGLATLFGRLGSLAQGVQVGGVSISPGTILRGLAVLLIGLALVRAFMGWLENRYLPVTDLDGSGRNSVSLVARYVGIALAVIWSLASLGVGVERIALLLSALSVGIGFGLQAITSNFVSGLILLAERRERPDHRQRDADIARDQADRVAPRSIEVGHR
;
A
#
# COMPACT_ATOMS: atom_id res chain seq x y z
N VAL A 1 -31.20 6.69 -19.29
CA VAL A 1 -32.51 7.27 -18.91
C VAL A 1 -33.55 6.17 -19.03
N LEU A 2 -33.89 5.49 -17.94
CA LEU A 2 -34.92 4.45 -17.97
C LEU A 2 -36.21 5.05 -17.40
N MET A 3 -37.13 5.34 -18.32
CA MET A 3 -38.49 5.85 -18.17
C MET A 3 -38.72 7.35 -17.86
N ARG A 4 -39.54 7.95 -18.74
CA ARG A 4 -39.96 9.36 -18.81
C ARG A 4 -41.05 9.71 -17.80
N SER A 5 -41.84 8.73 -17.36
CA SER A 5 -43.06 8.93 -16.57
C SER A 5 -42.90 8.71 -15.06
N GLN A 6 -41.73 8.30 -14.58
CA GLN A 6 -41.50 8.06 -13.15
C GLN A 6 -40.29 8.85 -12.63
N PRO A 7 -40.51 10.02 -11.99
CA PRO A 7 -39.45 10.86 -11.42
C PRO A 7 -38.56 10.13 -10.40
N SER A 8 -39.11 9.14 -9.68
CA SER A 8 -38.42 8.35 -8.66
C SER A 8 -37.36 7.38 -9.21
N TRP A 9 -37.37 7.07 -10.50
CA TRP A 9 -36.42 6.13 -11.13
C TRP A 9 -35.26 6.86 -11.84
N ARG A 10 -35.15 8.19 -11.66
CA ARG A 10 -34.08 8.97 -12.27
C ARG A 10 -32.77 8.79 -11.54
N VAL A 11 -31.81 8.24 -12.29
CA VAL A 11 -30.43 8.08 -11.82
C VAL A 11 -29.77 9.47 -11.63
N ALA A 12 -30.05 10.43 -12.51
CA ALA A 12 -29.56 11.81 -12.43
C ALA A 12 -30.72 12.82 -12.22
N PRO A 13 -30.55 13.85 -11.37
CA PRO A 13 -31.59 14.85 -11.08
C PRO A 13 -31.71 15.85 -12.25
N ILE A 14 -32.38 15.44 -13.32
CA ILE A 14 -32.60 16.26 -14.53
C ILE A 14 -34.10 16.38 -14.78
N ASP A 15 -34.57 17.61 -15.00
CA ASP A 15 -35.97 17.91 -15.33
C ASP A 15 -36.37 17.32 -16.69
N ASP A 16 -37.66 16.96 -16.83
CA ASP A 16 -38.21 16.36 -18.05
C ASP A 16 -37.97 17.16 -19.32
N GLU A 17 -38.10 18.47 -19.20
CA GLU A 17 -37.92 19.39 -20.31
C GLU A 17 -36.46 19.41 -20.79
N THR A 18 -35.51 19.33 -19.86
CA THR A 18 -34.07 19.28 -20.16
C THR A 18 -33.70 17.94 -20.80
N ALA A 19 -34.23 16.83 -20.27
CA ALA A 19 -34.02 15.51 -20.85
C ALA A 19 -34.61 15.41 -22.27
N GLY A 20 -35.78 16.01 -22.52
CA GLY A 20 -36.41 16.05 -23.84
C GLY A 20 -35.58 16.80 -24.89
N ARG A 21 -35.01 17.95 -24.53
CA ARG A 21 -34.20 18.78 -25.44
C ARG A 21 -32.81 18.20 -25.73
N LEU A 22 -32.16 17.57 -24.75
CA LEU A 22 -30.78 17.06 -24.89
C LEU A 22 -30.71 15.65 -25.48
N ARG A 23 -31.76 14.84 -25.32
CA ARG A 23 -31.79 13.45 -25.80
C ARG A 23 -31.49 13.27 -27.30
N PRO A 24 -32.09 14.01 -28.24
CA PRO A 24 -31.80 13.81 -29.67
C PRO A 24 -30.34 14.10 -29.99
N LEU A 25 -29.75 15.15 -29.39
CA LEU A 25 -28.34 15.49 -29.55
C LEU A 25 -27.41 14.41 -28.97
N ALA A 26 -27.75 13.84 -27.81
CA ALA A 26 -26.99 12.74 -27.23
C ALA A 26 -27.03 11.47 -28.10
N TRP A 27 -28.19 11.13 -28.68
CA TRP A 27 -28.30 10.01 -29.64
C TRP A 27 -27.57 10.29 -30.95
N ALA A 28 -27.60 11.52 -31.45
CA ALA A 28 -26.85 11.93 -32.63
C ALA A 28 -25.33 11.82 -32.40
N LEU A 29 -24.83 12.28 -31.24
CA LEU A 29 -23.43 12.13 -30.85
C LEU A 29 -23.02 10.65 -30.75
N ALA A 30 -23.84 9.82 -30.09
CA ALA A 30 -23.58 8.39 -29.98
C ALA A 30 -23.55 7.70 -31.35
N GLY A 31 -24.52 8.01 -32.22
CA GLY A 31 -24.58 7.50 -33.59
C GLY A 31 -23.38 7.94 -34.42
N LEU A 32 -22.96 9.20 -34.31
CA LEU A 32 -21.80 9.72 -35.01
C LEU A 32 -20.49 9.08 -34.51
N SER A 33 -20.34 8.87 -33.21
CA SER A 33 -19.19 8.15 -32.64
C SER A 33 -19.14 6.70 -33.11
N PHE A 34 -20.28 6.02 -33.17
CA PHE A 34 -20.36 4.66 -33.72
C PHE A 34 -20.00 4.62 -35.22
N ALA A 35 -20.55 5.54 -36.02
CA ALA A 35 -20.22 5.66 -37.44
C ALA A 35 -18.73 5.97 -37.66
N ALA A 36 -18.13 6.81 -36.81
CA ALA A 36 -16.70 7.11 -36.85
C ALA A 36 -15.84 5.87 -36.63
N ILE A 37 -16.20 5.01 -35.66
CA ILE A 37 -15.48 3.74 -35.40
C ILE A 37 -15.57 2.83 -36.63
N LEU A 38 -16.78 2.66 -37.18
CA LEU A 38 -17.00 1.82 -38.36
C LEU A 38 -16.22 2.34 -39.58
N LEU A 39 -16.27 3.65 -39.84
CA LEU A 39 -15.65 4.24 -41.02
C LEU A 39 -14.12 4.21 -40.94
N ASN A 40 -13.54 4.45 -39.76
CA ASN A 40 -12.10 4.28 -39.55
C ASN A 40 -11.66 2.82 -39.67
N GLY A 41 -12.44 1.89 -39.10
CA GLY A 41 -12.18 0.45 -39.24
C GLY A 41 -12.26 -0.03 -40.69
N PHE A 42 -13.26 0.45 -41.44
CA PHE A 42 -13.41 0.17 -42.86
C PHE A 42 -12.23 0.71 -43.67
N ASN A 43 -11.86 1.99 -43.49
CA ASN A 43 -10.71 2.59 -44.15
C ASN A 43 -9.41 1.83 -43.87
N ALA A 44 -9.21 1.36 -42.63
CA ALA A 44 -8.07 0.54 -42.26
C ALA A 44 -8.11 -0.83 -42.95
N ALA A 45 -9.27 -1.48 -43.01
CA ALA A 45 -9.43 -2.81 -43.60
C ALA A 45 -9.19 -2.82 -45.12
N ILE A 46 -9.64 -1.78 -45.84
CA ILE A 46 -9.42 -1.67 -47.29
C ILE A 46 -8.04 -1.10 -47.66
N GLY A 47 -7.20 -0.77 -46.67
CA GLY A 47 -5.90 -0.14 -46.91
C GLY A 47 -6.01 1.24 -47.57
N ALA A 48 -7.00 2.04 -47.18
CA ALA A 48 -7.24 3.36 -47.75
C ALA A 48 -6.00 4.27 -47.67
N SER A 49 -5.84 5.17 -48.65
CA SER A 49 -4.70 6.07 -48.69
C SER A 49 -4.66 7.00 -47.47
N ARG A 50 -3.46 7.46 -47.08
CA ARG A 50 -3.29 8.42 -45.97
C ARG A 50 -4.11 9.70 -46.16
N ALA A 51 -4.22 10.19 -47.39
CA ALA A 51 -5.03 11.36 -47.71
C ALA A 51 -6.53 11.12 -47.44
N ALA A 52 -7.05 9.95 -47.83
CA ALA A 52 -8.44 9.57 -47.54
C ALA A 52 -8.71 9.43 -46.03
N GLY A 53 -7.75 8.88 -45.28
CA GLY A 53 -7.82 8.81 -43.82
C GLY A 53 -7.88 10.19 -43.16
N ILE A 54 -7.01 11.10 -43.57
CA ILE A 54 -6.98 12.49 -43.07
C ILE A 54 -8.27 13.23 -43.41
N ALA A 55 -8.77 13.10 -44.65
CA ALA A 55 -10.04 13.71 -45.06
C ALA A 55 -11.22 13.18 -44.23
N THR A 56 -11.26 11.88 -43.97
CA THR A 56 -12.26 11.25 -43.10
C THR A 56 -12.19 11.79 -41.68
N GLN A 57 -10.99 11.89 -41.10
CA GLN A 57 -10.79 12.44 -39.75
C GLN A 57 -11.19 13.91 -39.65
N ALA A 58 -10.89 14.73 -40.67
CA ALA A 58 -11.29 16.12 -40.72
C ALA A 58 -12.83 16.27 -40.75
N ALA A 59 -13.50 15.51 -41.63
CA ALA A 59 -14.95 15.52 -41.73
C ALA A 59 -15.62 15.07 -40.41
N LEU A 60 -15.11 14.00 -39.80
CA LEU A 60 -15.62 13.50 -38.52
C LEU A 60 -15.37 14.51 -37.39
N ALA A 61 -14.18 15.11 -37.30
CA ALA A 61 -13.87 16.12 -36.29
C ALA A 61 -14.84 17.32 -36.39
N LEU A 62 -15.08 17.81 -37.61
CA LEU A 62 -15.98 18.92 -37.84
C LEU A 62 -17.42 18.60 -37.43
N LEU A 63 -17.95 17.43 -37.83
CA LEU A 63 -19.30 17.00 -37.45
C LEU A 63 -19.47 16.84 -35.93
N HIS A 64 -18.47 16.29 -35.24
CA HIS A 64 -18.51 16.18 -33.79
C HIS A 64 -18.43 17.56 -33.12
N LEU A 65 -17.57 18.47 -33.59
CA LEU A 65 -17.47 19.82 -33.02
C LEU A 65 -18.79 20.59 -33.15
N LEU A 66 -19.48 20.45 -34.29
CA LEU A 66 -20.81 21.04 -34.47
C LEU A 66 -21.84 20.46 -33.49
N LEU A 67 -21.87 19.14 -33.31
CA LEU A 67 -22.81 18.49 -32.39
C LEU A 67 -22.49 18.76 -30.92
N ILE A 68 -21.20 18.73 -30.52
CA ILE A 68 -20.75 19.06 -29.16
C ILE A 68 -21.06 20.53 -28.85
N GLY A 69 -20.77 21.43 -29.79
CA GLY A 69 -21.11 22.85 -29.66
C GLY A 69 -22.62 23.07 -29.51
N ALA A 70 -23.44 22.42 -30.35
CA ALA A 70 -24.90 22.48 -30.23
C ALA A 70 -25.41 21.95 -28.88
N PHE A 71 -24.81 20.86 -28.38
CA PHE A 71 -25.11 20.29 -27.07
C PHE A 71 -24.76 21.25 -25.91
N LEU A 72 -23.57 21.85 -25.94
CA LEU A 72 -23.14 22.83 -24.94
C LEU A 72 -23.98 24.11 -24.98
N LEU A 73 -24.35 24.61 -26.17
CA LEU A 73 -25.24 25.76 -26.30
C LEU A 73 -26.65 25.45 -25.78
N ALA A 74 -27.17 24.26 -26.06
CA ALA A 74 -28.46 23.82 -25.52
C ALA A 74 -28.41 23.78 -23.98
N LEU A 75 -27.34 23.26 -23.39
CA LEU A 75 -27.11 23.28 -21.95
C LEU A 75 -27.04 24.70 -21.38
N ALA A 76 -26.23 25.56 -21.98
CA ALA A 76 -26.05 26.95 -21.54
C ALA A 76 -27.37 27.73 -21.58
N ARG A 77 -28.20 27.57 -22.62
CA ARG A 77 -29.52 28.20 -22.73
C ARG A 77 -30.49 27.72 -21.65
N ILE A 78 -30.51 26.42 -21.37
CA ILE A 78 -31.37 25.84 -20.33
C ILE A 78 -30.93 26.36 -18.96
N ARG A 79 -29.62 26.51 -18.72
CA ARG A 79 -29.07 27.04 -17.46
C ARG A 79 -29.36 28.54 -17.29
N ALA A 80 -29.23 29.34 -18.35
CA ALA A 80 -29.57 30.76 -18.34
C ALA A 80 -31.04 30.99 -17.94
N GLY A 81 -31.97 30.21 -18.50
CA GLY A 81 -33.40 30.31 -18.14
C GLY A 81 -33.74 29.89 -16.70
N ARG A 82 -32.88 29.10 -16.02
CA ARG A 82 -33.06 28.77 -14.59
C ARG A 82 -32.53 29.86 -13.65
N SER A 83 -31.57 30.66 -14.09
CA SER A 83 -30.99 31.73 -13.28
C SER A 83 -31.90 32.96 -13.16
N GLU A 84 -32.80 33.16 -14.12
CA GLU A 84 -33.77 34.27 -14.11
C GLU A 84 -35.01 33.99 -13.23
N GLY A 85 -35.33 32.72 -12.97
CA GLY A 85 -36.54 32.31 -12.24
C GLY A 85 -36.35 31.96 -10.76
N ALA A 86 -35.12 31.97 -10.24
CA ALA A 86 -34.83 31.60 -8.85
C ALA A 86 -34.69 32.86 -7.98
N PRO A 87 -35.54 33.10 -6.96
CA PRO A 87 -35.28 34.15 -5.99
C PRO A 87 -33.95 33.87 -5.30
N ALA A 88 -33.15 34.92 -5.09
CA ALA A 88 -31.84 34.89 -4.44
C ALA A 88 -31.97 34.39 -3.00
N ALA A 89 -32.09 33.07 -2.81
CA ALA A 89 -32.10 32.44 -1.51
C ALA A 89 -30.67 32.27 -1.01
N SER A 90 -30.26 33.24 -0.20
CA SER A 90 -29.31 33.19 0.92
C SER A 90 -28.19 32.13 0.87
N ASP A 91 -26.96 32.65 0.82
CA ASP A 91 -25.72 32.11 1.33
C ASP A 91 -25.89 30.94 2.33
N GLY A 92 -25.64 29.75 1.81
CA GLY A 92 -25.22 28.60 2.60
C GLY A 92 -24.23 27.81 1.75
N LEU A 93 -23.00 27.67 2.22
CA LEU A 93 -22.01 26.71 1.71
C LEU A 93 -22.45 25.27 2.02
N GLY A 94 -23.67 24.89 1.63
CA GLY A 94 -24.16 23.53 1.67
C GLY A 94 -23.47 22.66 0.61
N SER A 95 -23.52 21.33 0.81
CA SER A 95 -23.01 20.31 -0.11
C SER A 95 -23.44 20.48 -1.58
N ASP A 96 -24.51 21.23 -1.85
CA ASP A 96 -25.04 21.51 -3.18
C ASP A 96 -24.24 22.59 -3.94
N GLY A 97 -23.52 23.48 -3.24
CA GLY A 97 -22.69 24.52 -3.86
C GLY A 97 -21.45 23.95 -4.55
N LEU A 98 -20.78 22.97 -3.91
CA LEU A 98 -19.62 22.27 -4.46
C LEU A 98 -19.97 21.49 -5.74
N GLY A 99 -21.16 20.86 -5.78
CA GLY A 99 -21.65 20.17 -6.96
C GLY A 99 -21.96 21.13 -8.12
N ARG A 100 -22.57 22.29 -7.85
CA ARG A 100 -22.85 23.32 -8.86
C ARG A 100 -21.58 23.97 -9.41
N ALA A 101 -20.58 24.22 -8.55
CA ALA A 101 -19.27 24.74 -8.97
C ALA A 101 -18.51 23.72 -9.85
N GLY A 102 -18.55 22.43 -9.48
CA GLY A 102 -17.94 21.35 -10.26
C GLY A 102 -18.55 21.21 -11.66
N LEU A 103 -19.88 21.31 -11.79
CA LEU A 103 -20.56 21.28 -13.09
C LEU A 103 -20.17 22.48 -13.97
N GLY A 104 -20.04 23.67 -13.38
CA GLY A 104 -19.56 24.86 -14.09
C GLY A 104 -18.12 24.73 -14.60
N LEU A 105 -17.24 24.12 -13.80
CA LEU A 105 -15.85 23.87 -14.21
C LEU A 105 -15.77 22.87 -15.37
N VAL A 106 -16.56 21.79 -15.33
CA VAL A 106 -16.61 20.80 -16.42
C VAL A 106 -17.12 21.43 -17.71
N GLU A 107 -18.14 22.29 -17.63
CA GLU A 107 -18.68 23.04 -18.77
C GLU A 107 -17.63 24.01 -19.35
N LEU A 108 -16.89 24.72 -18.50
CA LEU A 108 -15.80 25.61 -18.92
C LEU A 108 -14.68 24.85 -19.63
N ILE A 109 -14.25 23.72 -19.07
CA ILE A 109 -13.22 22.86 -19.67
C ILE A 109 -13.71 22.31 -21.02
N ALA A 110 -14.98 21.92 -21.12
CA ALA A 110 -15.55 21.44 -22.38
C ALA A 110 -15.55 22.53 -23.47
N TRP A 111 -15.93 23.76 -23.14
CA TRP A 111 -15.86 24.89 -24.08
C TRP A 111 -14.42 25.21 -24.51
N LEU A 112 -13.48 25.20 -23.56
CA LEU A 112 -12.07 25.40 -23.87
C LEU A 112 -11.54 24.31 -24.82
N ALA A 113 -11.88 23.04 -24.57
CA ALA A 113 -11.49 21.93 -25.43
C ALA A 113 -12.07 22.07 -26.85
N VAL A 114 -13.34 22.49 -27.00
CA VAL A 114 -13.95 22.79 -28.30
C VAL A 114 -13.21 23.91 -29.01
N LEU A 115 -12.88 25.01 -28.30
CA LEU A 115 -12.16 26.14 -28.88
C LEU A 115 -10.78 25.71 -29.41
N VAL A 116 -10.03 24.95 -28.61
CA VAL A 116 -8.71 24.43 -29.01
C VAL A 116 -8.83 23.48 -30.20
N ALA A 117 -9.86 22.62 -30.22
CA ALA A 117 -10.09 21.70 -31.34
C ALA A 117 -10.45 22.43 -32.64
N VAL A 118 -11.30 23.48 -32.57
CA VAL A 118 -11.63 24.32 -33.73
C VAL A 118 -10.38 25.06 -34.22
N ALA A 119 -9.60 25.68 -33.34
CA ALA A 119 -8.36 26.35 -33.72
C ALA A 119 -7.37 25.38 -34.38
N SER A 120 -7.22 24.18 -33.81
CA SER A 120 -6.36 23.12 -34.36
C SER A 120 -6.81 22.71 -35.76
N LEU A 121 -8.13 22.54 -35.97
CA LEU A 121 -8.68 22.20 -37.28
C LEU A 121 -8.44 23.30 -38.31
N SER A 122 -8.63 24.57 -37.94
CA SER A 122 -8.42 25.73 -38.81
C SER A 122 -6.96 25.94 -39.23
N ILE A 123 -6.00 25.62 -38.36
CA ILE A 123 -4.56 25.68 -38.66
C ILE A 123 -4.11 24.49 -39.53
N GLY A 124 -4.92 23.43 -39.62
CA GLY A 124 -4.60 22.21 -40.38
C GLY A 124 -4.06 21.05 -39.53
N TYR A 125 -4.03 21.19 -38.20
CA TYR A 125 -3.71 20.09 -37.27
C TYR A 125 -4.91 19.15 -37.08
N ILE A 126 -5.28 18.44 -38.15
CA ILE A 126 -6.47 17.57 -38.22
C ILE A 126 -6.41 16.46 -37.16
N GLY A 127 -5.26 15.82 -36.99
CA GLY A 127 -5.09 14.75 -36.01
C GLY A 127 -5.30 15.22 -34.58
N LEU A 128 -4.85 16.43 -34.24
CA LEU A 128 -5.03 17.01 -32.90
C LEU A 128 -6.50 17.35 -32.64
N ALA A 129 -7.16 18.01 -33.60
CA ALA A 129 -8.58 18.32 -33.51
C ALA A 129 -9.44 17.05 -33.32
N TYR A 130 -9.16 16.01 -34.12
CA TYR A 130 -9.83 14.72 -34.01
C TYR A 130 -9.54 14.02 -32.67
N ALA A 131 -8.30 14.08 -32.18
CA ALA A 131 -7.93 13.51 -30.88
C ALA A 131 -8.70 14.17 -29.72
N ILE A 132 -8.78 15.50 -29.69
CA ILE A 132 -9.53 16.24 -28.67
C ILE A 132 -11.01 15.82 -28.67
N VAL A 133 -11.63 15.75 -29.84
CA VAL A 133 -13.01 15.27 -30.00
C VAL A 133 -13.17 13.85 -29.44
N GLN A 134 -12.25 12.94 -29.78
CA GLN A 134 -12.28 11.56 -29.27
C GLN A 134 -12.13 11.51 -27.75
N PHE A 135 -11.27 12.35 -27.16
CA PHE A 135 -11.13 12.44 -25.70
C PHE A 135 -12.39 12.95 -25.01
N MET A 136 -13.05 13.96 -25.59
CA MET A 136 -14.32 14.47 -25.05
C MET A 136 -15.41 13.40 -25.11
N ALA A 137 -15.53 12.69 -26.23
CA ALA A 137 -16.51 11.61 -26.41
C ALA A 137 -16.23 10.44 -25.45
N TRP A 138 -14.98 9.97 -25.38
CA TRP A 138 -14.54 8.90 -24.49
C TRP A 138 -14.74 9.26 -23.01
N GLY A 139 -14.33 10.46 -22.59
CA GLY A 139 -14.50 10.94 -21.23
C GLY A 139 -15.98 11.03 -20.82
N THR A 140 -16.84 11.51 -21.72
CA THR A 140 -18.30 11.58 -21.48
C THR A 140 -18.92 10.18 -21.36
N LEU A 141 -18.57 9.28 -22.28
CA LEU A 141 -19.04 7.90 -22.27
C LEU A 141 -18.62 7.18 -20.98
N LEU A 142 -17.32 7.26 -20.65
CA LEU A 142 -16.72 6.61 -19.50
C LEU A 142 -17.26 7.17 -18.18
N GLY A 143 -17.36 8.50 -18.06
CA GLY A 143 -17.92 9.15 -16.89
C GLY A 143 -19.39 8.77 -16.67
N SER A 144 -20.19 8.77 -17.74
CA SER A 144 -21.61 8.38 -17.68
C SER A 144 -21.78 6.90 -17.29
N ALA A 145 -21.00 6.01 -17.90
CA ALA A 145 -21.04 4.58 -17.59
C ALA A 145 -20.61 4.31 -16.14
N THR A 146 -19.53 4.95 -15.69
CA THR A 146 -19.02 4.86 -14.31
C THR A 146 -20.06 5.35 -13.31
N TYR A 147 -20.72 6.48 -13.57
CA TYR A 147 -21.75 7.03 -12.71
C TYR A 147 -22.95 6.08 -12.57
N ILE A 148 -23.48 5.58 -13.70
CA ILE A 148 -24.62 4.66 -13.71
C ILE A 148 -24.26 3.37 -12.98
N LEU A 149 -23.09 2.80 -13.27
CA LEU A 149 -22.67 1.55 -12.67
C LEU A 149 -22.37 1.72 -11.17
N ALA A 150 -21.78 2.84 -10.75
CA ALA A 150 -21.56 3.14 -9.33
C ALA A 150 -22.88 3.22 -8.55
N LYS A 151 -23.89 3.89 -9.11
CA LYS A 151 -25.22 3.99 -8.49
C LYS A 151 -25.94 2.64 -8.48
N ALA A 152 -25.86 1.87 -9.56
CA ALA A 152 -26.42 0.53 -9.63
C ALA A 152 -25.76 -0.43 -8.63
N LEU A 153 -24.42 -0.39 -8.50
CA LEU A 153 -23.68 -1.20 -7.53
C LEU A 153 -24.05 -0.83 -6.10
N ASP A 154 -24.17 0.46 -5.80
CA ASP A 154 -24.55 0.92 -4.47
C ASP A 154 -25.94 0.43 -4.08
N ASP A 155 -26.92 0.65 -4.95
CA ASP A 155 -28.29 0.22 -4.72
C ASP A 155 -28.40 -1.31 -4.62
N MET A 156 -27.71 -2.04 -5.50
CA MET A 156 -27.70 -3.51 -5.49
C MET A 156 -27.07 -4.05 -4.20
N LEU A 157 -25.87 -3.60 -3.82
CA LEU A 157 -25.15 -4.15 -2.67
C LEU A 157 -25.81 -3.76 -1.35
N THR A 158 -26.28 -2.53 -1.21
CA THR A 158 -26.99 -2.10 0.01
C THR A 158 -28.36 -2.78 0.14
N THR A 159 -29.04 -3.09 -0.98
CA THR A 159 -30.30 -3.83 -0.96
C THR A 159 -30.10 -5.32 -0.68
N LEU A 160 -29.06 -5.95 -1.25
CA LEU A 160 -28.74 -7.36 -1.01
C LEU A 160 -28.36 -7.64 0.45
N PHE A 161 -27.58 -6.75 1.06
CA PHE A 161 -27.10 -6.87 2.44
C PHE A 161 -27.96 -6.13 3.46
N ARG A 162 -29.19 -5.77 3.08
CA ARG A 162 -30.13 -5.14 3.99
C ARG A 162 -30.64 -6.16 5.00
N ARG A 163 -30.65 -5.81 6.30
CA ARG A 163 -31.08 -6.70 7.39
C ARG A 163 -32.49 -7.30 7.20
N ASP A 164 -33.38 -6.57 6.53
CA ASP A 164 -34.76 -6.98 6.29
C ASP A 164 -34.91 -7.90 5.06
N GLY A 165 -33.87 -8.00 4.22
CA GLY A 165 -33.86 -8.78 2.99
C GLY A 165 -33.69 -10.29 3.22
N ARG A 166 -34.07 -11.09 2.22
CA ARG A 166 -33.95 -12.57 2.26
C ARG A 166 -32.51 -13.03 2.55
N PHE A 167 -31.53 -12.41 1.90
CA PHE A 167 -30.12 -12.72 2.07
C PHE A 167 -29.58 -12.24 3.42
N GLY A 168 -29.97 -11.04 3.86
CA GLY A 168 -29.65 -10.53 5.20
C GLY A 168 -30.17 -11.44 6.33
N GLN A 169 -31.43 -11.89 6.24
CA GLN A 169 -32.01 -12.82 7.21
C GLN A 169 -31.32 -14.20 7.20
N MET A 170 -30.90 -14.69 6.03
CA MET A 170 -30.12 -15.91 5.91
C MET A 170 -28.76 -15.78 6.61
N LEU A 171 -28.08 -14.64 6.49
CA LEU A 171 -26.82 -14.37 7.17
C LEU A 171 -27.00 -14.24 8.69
N VAL A 172 -28.06 -13.58 9.15
CA VAL A 172 -28.38 -13.45 10.58
C VAL A 172 -28.70 -14.81 11.20
N ARG A 173 -29.52 -15.63 10.53
CA ARG A 173 -29.95 -16.95 11.06
C ARG A 173 -28.93 -18.06 10.86
N GLY A 174 -28.20 -18.07 9.75
CA GLY A 174 -27.25 -19.11 9.39
C GLY A 174 -25.85 -18.91 9.98
N VAL A 175 -25.36 -17.67 10.02
CA VAL A 175 -24.01 -17.33 10.50
C VAL A 175 -24.05 -16.73 11.91
N GLY A 176 -25.23 -16.32 12.39
CA GLY A 176 -25.38 -15.70 13.73
C GLY A 176 -24.93 -14.24 13.77
N LEU A 177 -24.82 -13.56 12.62
CA LEU A 177 -24.40 -12.16 12.55
C LEU A 177 -25.46 -11.23 13.14
N ARG A 178 -25.03 -10.14 13.78
CA ARG A 178 -25.92 -9.06 14.22
C ARG A 178 -26.48 -8.34 12.98
N GLY A 179 -27.78 -8.00 12.99
CA GLY A 179 -28.42 -7.33 11.85
C GLY A 179 -27.74 -6.02 11.44
N SER A 180 -27.19 -5.26 12.38
CA SER A 180 -26.40 -4.05 12.09
C SER A 180 -25.09 -4.34 11.37
N SER A 181 -24.45 -5.49 11.61
CA SER A 181 -23.23 -5.90 10.91
C SER A 181 -23.51 -6.25 9.45
N VAL A 182 -24.70 -6.77 9.13
CA VAL A 182 -25.10 -7.07 7.75
C VAL A 182 -25.24 -5.76 6.95
N ASP A 183 -25.92 -4.76 7.51
CA ASP A 183 -26.04 -3.44 6.88
C ASP A 183 -24.66 -2.77 6.69
N GLN A 184 -23.76 -2.88 7.69
CA GLN A 184 -22.39 -2.37 7.61
C GLN A 184 -21.57 -3.05 6.50
N ILE A 185 -21.68 -4.37 6.35
CA ILE A 185 -21.02 -5.12 5.28
C ILE A 185 -21.50 -4.62 3.91
N GLY A 186 -22.80 -4.42 3.73
CA GLY A 186 -23.37 -3.87 2.49
C GLY A 186 -22.80 -2.50 2.14
N LEU A 187 -22.71 -1.60 3.12
CA LEU A 187 -22.16 -0.26 2.93
C LEU A 187 -20.66 -0.28 2.58
N LEU A 188 -19.87 -1.08 3.31
CA LEU A 188 -18.43 -1.21 3.07
C LEU A 188 -18.15 -1.84 1.71
N LEU A 189 -18.86 -2.92 1.36
CA LEU A 189 -18.70 -3.59 0.08
C LEU A 189 -19.09 -2.68 -1.09
N SER A 190 -20.16 -1.88 -0.94
CA SER A 190 -20.53 -0.85 -1.90
C SER A 190 -19.44 0.22 -2.03
N GLY A 191 -18.90 0.72 -0.91
CA GLY A 191 -17.79 1.68 -0.91
C GLY A 191 -16.58 1.16 -1.68
N VAL A 192 -16.17 -0.08 -1.40
CA VAL A 192 -15.05 -0.75 -2.07
C VAL A 192 -15.34 -0.95 -3.56
N ALA A 193 -16.52 -1.45 -3.92
CA ALA A 193 -16.90 -1.68 -5.32
C ALA A 193 -16.86 -0.39 -6.15
N ARG A 194 -17.35 0.73 -5.59
CA ARG A 194 -17.29 2.05 -6.22
C ARG A 194 -15.86 2.57 -6.34
N ALA A 195 -15.03 2.39 -5.32
CA ALA A 195 -13.62 2.77 -5.37
C ALA A 195 -12.86 2.00 -6.46
N VAL A 196 -13.07 0.68 -6.54
CA VAL A 196 -12.49 -0.16 -7.61
C VAL A 196 -12.97 0.31 -8.98
N LEU A 197 -14.27 0.60 -9.11
CA LEU A 197 -14.84 1.11 -10.36
C LEU A 197 -14.24 2.47 -10.77
N LEU A 198 -13.98 3.36 -9.80
CA LEU A 198 -13.35 4.66 -10.05
C LEU A 198 -11.89 4.48 -10.52
N VAL A 199 -11.13 3.59 -9.88
CA VAL A 199 -9.75 3.28 -10.30
C VAL A 199 -9.72 2.68 -11.70
N ALA A 200 -10.66 1.77 -12.01
CA ALA A 200 -10.85 1.22 -13.33
C ALA A 200 -11.14 2.31 -14.38
N ALA A 201 -12.07 3.22 -14.06
CA ALA A 201 -12.42 4.34 -14.92
C ALA A 201 -11.21 5.27 -15.16
N LEU A 202 -10.44 5.59 -14.12
CA LEU A 202 -9.24 6.42 -14.27
C LEU A 202 -8.19 5.77 -15.19
N GLY A 203 -7.94 4.46 -15.09
CA GLY A 203 -7.03 3.81 -16.03
C GLY A 203 -7.57 3.70 -17.45
N MET A 204 -8.88 3.50 -17.62
CA MET A 204 -9.53 3.55 -18.93
C MET A 204 -9.48 4.95 -19.56
N LEU A 205 -9.51 6.02 -18.75
CA LEU A 205 -9.41 7.39 -19.25
C LEU A 205 -8.07 7.67 -19.93
N VAL A 206 -6.99 7.05 -19.44
CA VAL A 206 -5.63 7.22 -19.98
C VAL A 206 -5.39 6.31 -21.21
N SER A 207 -6.27 5.35 -21.50
CA SER A 207 -6.10 4.38 -22.58
C SER A 207 -5.79 5.01 -23.96
N PRO A 208 -6.43 6.12 -24.40
CA PRO A 208 -6.13 6.68 -25.71
C PRO A 208 -4.79 7.44 -25.77
N PHE A 209 -4.11 7.68 -24.64
CA PHE A 209 -2.75 8.26 -24.58
C PHE A 209 -1.63 7.22 -24.77
N GLY A 210 -1.93 6.05 -25.35
CA GLY A 210 -0.94 4.99 -25.57
C GLY A 210 -0.74 4.06 -24.37
N ALA A 211 -1.48 4.24 -23.28
CA ALA A 211 -1.62 3.24 -22.21
C ALA A 211 -2.54 2.09 -22.67
N GLY A 212 -2.19 1.43 -23.78
CA GLY A 212 -3.02 0.43 -24.43
C GLY A 212 -3.39 -0.72 -23.47
N GLY A 213 -4.69 -1.00 -23.33
CA GLY A 213 -5.20 -2.22 -22.70
C GLY A 213 -6.26 -2.04 -21.61
N GLY A 214 -6.64 -0.81 -21.26
CA GLY A 214 -7.77 -0.54 -20.35
C GLY A 214 -7.68 -1.28 -19.01
N LEU A 215 -8.72 -2.08 -18.69
CA LEU A 215 -8.75 -2.89 -17.47
C LEU A 215 -7.64 -3.95 -17.43
N ALA A 216 -7.30 -4.56 -18.57
CA ALA A 216 -6.34 -5.67 -18.61
C ALA A 216 -4.92 -5.19 -18.23
N THR A 217 -4.53 -3.97 -18.61
CA THR A 217 -3.25 -3.40 -18.17
C THR A 217 -3.27 -2.90 -16.73
N LEU A 218 -4.39 -2.42 -16.21
CA LEU A 218 -4.52 -2.12 -14.78
C LEU A 218 -4.36 -3.38 -13.93
N PHE A 219 -5.08 -4.45 -14.26
CA PHE A 219 -4.96 -5.73 -13.58
C PHE A 219 -3.58 -6.36 -13.82
N GLY A 220 -2.99 -6.19 -15.00
CA GLY A 220 -1.61 -6.60 -15.28
C GLY A 220 -0.58 -5.87 -14.42
N ARG A 221 -0.74 -4.55 -14.23
CA ARG A 221 0.12 -3.73 -13.35
C ARG A 221 -0.05 -4.07 -11.87
N LEU A 222 -1.29 -4.28 -11.43
CA LEU A 222 -1.60 -4.77 -10.09
C LEU A 222 -1.05 -6.19 -9.87
N GLY A 223 -1.15 -7.04 -10.89
CA GLY A 223 -0.57 -8.38 -10.91
C GLY A 223 0.95 -8.36 -10.83
N SER A 224 1.62 -7.48 -11.57
CA SER A 224 3.07 -7.31 -11.46
C SER A 224 3.51 -6.76 -10.11
N LEU A 225 2.70 -5.91 -9.47
CA LEU A 225 2.93 -5.46 -8.09
C LEU A 225 2.72 -6.61 -7.09
N ALA A 226 1.73 -7.47 -7.32
CA ALA A 226 1.45 -8.64 -6.49
C ALA A 226 2.52 -9.74 -6.63
N GLN A 227 3.16 -9.84 -7.80
CA GLN A 227 4.33 -10.70 -8.02
C GLN A 227 5.58 -10.23 -7.26
N GLY A 228 5.56 -9.01 -6.74
CA GLY A 228 6.60 -8.45 -5.87
C GLY A 228 7.58 -7.57 -6.61
N VAL A 229 8.15 -6.62 -5.88
CA VAL A 229 9.19 -5.71 -6.38
C VAL A 229 10.55 -6.33 -6.09
N GLN A 230 11.40 -6.44 -7.11
CA GLN A 230 12.78 -6.85 -6.92
C GLN A 230 13.59 -5.69 -6.37
N VAL A 231 13.97 -5.75 -5.10
CA VAL A 231 14.86 -4.78 -4.47
C VAL A 231 16.16 -5.49 -4.14
N GLY A 232 17.24 -5.13 -4.85
CA GLY A 232 18.57 -5.67 -4.61
C GLY A 232 18.70 -7.19 -4.75
N GLY A 233 17.89 -7.84 -5.59
CA GLY A 233 17.92 -9.30 -5.81
C GLY A 233 16.99 -10.12 -4.92
N VAL A 234 16.17 -9.48 -4.07
CA VAL A 234 15.12 -10.13 -3.28
C VAL A 234 13.75 -9.70 -3.83
N SER A 235 12.88 -10.65 -4.17
CA SER A 235 11.50 -10.36 -4.58
C SER A 235 10.63 -10.15 -3.33
N ILE A 236 10.37 -8.89 -2.99
CA ILE A 236 9.48 -8.56 -1.88
C ILE A 236 8.06 -8.50 -2.42
N SER A 237 7.25 -9.51 -2.11
CA SER A 237 5.82 -9.56 -2.41
C SER A 237 5.02 -9.63 -1.12
N PRO A 238 3.74 -9.22 -1.13
CA PRO A 238 2.86 -9.39 0.04
C PRO A 238 2.83 -10.83 0.53
N GLY A 239 2.90 -11.80 -0.39
CA GLY A 239 2.96 -13.23 -0.07
C GLY A 239 4.25 -13.64 0.64
N THR A 240 5.42 -13.14 0.21
CA THR A 240 6.68 -13.44 0.89
C THR A 240 6.73 -12.82 2.27
N ILE A 241 6.20 -11.60 2.44
CA ILE A 241 6.08 -10.95 3.76
C ILE A 241 5.21 -11.79 4.71
N LEU A 242 4.03 -12.23 4.26
CA LEU A 242 3.12 -13.04 5.06
C LEU A 242 3.75 -14.37 5.47
N ARG A 243 4.42 -15.03 4.53
CA ARG A 243 5.17 -16.26 4.79
C ARG A 243 6.30 -16.03 5.79
N GLY A 244 7.06 -14.95 5.63
CA GLY A 244 8.14 -14.56 6.55
C GLY A 244 7.63 -14.34 7.97
N LEU A 245 6.53 -13.61 8.10
CA LEU A 245 5.88 -13.40 9.39
C LEU A 245 5.39 -14.71 10.01
N ALA A 246 4.78 -15.60 9.22
CA ALA A 246 4.36 -16.91 9.70
C ALA A 246 5.55 -17.76 10.19
N VAL A 247 6.65 -17.80 9.43
CA VAL A 247 7.88 -18.51 9.84
C VAL A 247 8.47 -17.91 11.11
N LEU A 248 8.49 -16.58 11.25
CA LEU A 248 8.96 -15.93 12.46
C LEU A 248 8.12 -16.30 13.69
N LEU A 249 6.78 -16.25 13.57
CA LEU A 249 5.88 -16.59 14.66
C LEU A 249 6.03 -18.06 15.09
N ILE A 250 6.14 -18.98 14.12
CA ILE A 250 6.40 -20.39 14.38
C ILE A 250 7.78 -20.57 15.04
N GLY A 251 8.81 -19.90 14.53
CA GLY A 251 10.16 -19.95 15.09
C GLY A 251 10.21 -19.45 16.54
N LEU A 252 9.56 -18.33 16.85
CA LEU A 252 9.47 -17.81 18.21
C LEU A 252 8.68 -18.74 19.14
N ALA A 253 7.61 -19.38 18.65
CA ALA A 253 6.86 -20.37 19.42
C ALA A 253 7.74 -21.59 19.75
N LEU A 254 8.53 -22.07 18.79
CA LEU A 254 9.49 -23.17 19.01
C LEU A 254 10.57 -22.79 20.02
N VAL A 255 11.14 -21.59 19.91
CA VAL A 255 12.12 -21.09 20.89
C VAL A 255 11.51 -21.02 22.28
N ARG A 256 10.27 -20.53 22.39
CA ARG A 256 9.55 -20.45 23.68
C ARG A 256 9.30 -21.84 24.27
N ALA A 257 8.90 -22.81 23.45
CA ALA A 257 8.70 -24.19 23.89
C ALA A 257 10.03 -24.83 24.34
N PHE A 258 11.10 -24.63 23.58
CA PHE A 258 12.44 -25.12 23.90
C PHE A 258 12.98 -24.50 25.19
N MET A 259 12.84 -23.18 25.39
CA MET A 259 13.21 -22.51 26.64
C MET A 259 12.41 -23.04 27.83
N GLY A 260 11.10 -23.23 27.66
CA GLY A 260 10.26 -23.82 28.69
C GLY A 260 10.70 -25.23 29.08
N TRP A 261 11.12 -26.05 28.12
CA TRP A 261 11.70 -27.36 28.40
C TRP A 261 13.07 -27.26 29.08
N LEU A 262 13.95 -26.38 28.58
CA LEU A 262 15.31 -26.19 29.09
C LEU A 262 15.29 -25.74 30.56
N GLU A 263 14.46 -24.75 30.90
CA GLU A 263 14.37 -24.16 32.24
C GLU A 263 13.66 -25.06 33.25
N ASN A 264 12.59 -25.75 32.84
CA ASN A 264 11.76 -26.53 33.76
C ASN A 264 12.19 -28.00 33.88
N ARG A 265 12.92 -28.54 32.90
CA ARG A 265 13.23 -29.98 32.86
C ARG A 265 14.73 -30.27 32.83
N TYR A 266 15.52 -29.54 32.04
CA TYR A 266 16.92 -29.86 31.83
C TYR A 266 17.83 -29.20 32.88
N LEU A 267 17.74 -27.88 33.02
CA LEU A 267 18.56 -27.09 33.94
C LEU A 267 18.39 -27.43 35.43
N PRO A 268 17.22 -27.88 35.92
CA PRO A 268 17.05 -28.31 37.31
C PRO A 268 17.82 -29.57 37.68
N VAL A 269 18.12 -30.43 36.71
CA VAL A 269 18.83 -31.70 36.92
C VAL A 269 20.34 -31.51 36.88
N THR A 270 20.81 -30.34 36.45
CA THR A 270 22.23 -29.98 36.42
C THR A 270 22.66 -29.36 37.75
N ASP A 271 23.91 -29.59 38.14
CA ASP A 271 24.54 -29.10 39.38
C ASP A 271 24.91 -27.60 39.31
N LEU A 272 24.17 -26.83 38.50
CA LEU A 272 24.38 -25.40 38.28
C LEU A 272 23.71 -24.58 39.38
N ASP A 273 24.45 -23.62 39.92
CA ASP A 273 23.95 -22.62 40.85
C ASP A 273 22.95 -21.66 40.16
N GLY A 274 22.18 -20.92 40.96
CA GLY A 274 21.14 -20.01 40.43
C GLY A 274 21.68 -18.97 39.44
N SER A 275 22.93 -18.53 39.61
CA SER A 275 23.58 -17.56 38.72
C SER A 275 24.00 -18.17 37.38
N GLY A 276 24.55 -19.40 37.39
CA GLY A 276 24.90 -20.15 36.19
C GLY A 276 23.67 -20.51 35.36
N ARG A 277 22.58 -20.94 36.02
CA ARG A 277 21.32 -21.30 35.35
C ARG A 277 20.71 -20.12 34.59
N ASN A 278 20.65 -18.96 35.21
CA ASN A 278 20.10 -17.75 34.59
C ASN A 278 20.95 -17.29 33.40
N SER A 279 22.27 -17.36 33.52
CA SER A 279 23.20 -16.99 32.45
C SER A 279 23.05 -17.89 31.22
N VAL A 280 22.96 -19.22 31.44
CA VAL A 280 22.76 -20.19 30.36
C VAL A 280 21.41 -19.99 29.67
N SER A 281 20.32 -19.82 30.43
CA SER A 281 19.01 -19.52 29.84
C SER A 281 19.06 -18.26 28.97
N LEU A 282 19.67 -17.19 29.47
CA LEU A 282 19.73 -15.92 28.75
C LEU A 282 20.48 -16.07 27.41
N VAL A 283 21.65 -16.70 27.42
CA VAL A 283 22.44 -16.96 26.20
C VAL A 283 21.66 -17.84 25.23
N ALA A 284 21.10 -18.96 25.71
CA ALA A 284 20.35 -19.88 24.87
C ALA A 284 19.11 -19.20 24.26
N ARG A 285 18.43 -18.31 25.00
CA ARG A 285 17.29 -17.53 24.52
C ARG A 285 17.69 -16.58 23.40
N TYR A 286 18.79 -15.85 23.56
CA TYR A 286 19.29 -14.94 22.52
C TYR A 286 19.71 -15.70 21.25
N VAL A 287 20.40 -16.84 21.40
CA VAL A 287 20.76 -17.70 20.25
C VAL A 287 19.52 -18.23 19.56
N GLY A 288 18.53 -18.72 20.31
CA GLY A 288 17.27 -19.20 19.75
C GLY A 288 16.51 -18.14 18.98
N ILE A 289 16.39 -16.92 19.54
CA ILE A 289 15.75 -15.79 18.86
C ILE A 289 16.51 -15.42 17.58
N ALA A 290 17.85 -15.38 17.62
CA ALA A 290 18.66 -15.08 16.45
C ALA A 290 18.43 -16.09 15.32
N LEU A 291 18.36 -17.38 15.63
CA LEU A 291 18.04 -18.43 14.65
C LEU A 291 16.64 -18.28 14.05
N ALA A 292 15.63 -17.96 14.87
CA ALA A 292 14.26 -17.70 14.38
C ALA A 292 14.21 -16.50 13.42
N VAL A 293 14.95 -15.44 13.72
CA VAL A 293 15.08 -14.26 12.83
C VAL A 293 15.78 -14.63 11.52
N ILE A 294 16.86 -15.41 11.59
CA ILE A 294 17.59 -15.87 10.40
C ILE A 294 16.69 -16.71 9.48
N TRP A 295 15.93 -17.65 10.04
CA TRP A 295 14.98 -18.45 9.25
C TRP A 295 13.86 -17.62 8.63
N SER A 296 13.35 -16.63 9.38
CA SER A 296 12.39 -15.66 8.84
C SER A 296 12.99 -14.90 7.65
N LEU A 297 14.21 -14.37 7.78
CA LEU A 297 14.90 -13.66 6.71
C LEU A 297 15.13 -14.54 5.48
N ALA A 298 15.54 -15.79 5.67
CA ALA A 298 15.70 -16.75 4.57
C ALA A 298 14.37 -17.00 3.85
N SER A 299 13.25 -17.09 4.59
CA SER A 299 11.93 -17.29 4.00
C SER A 299 11.37 -16.06 3.26
N LEU A 300 11.90 -14.86 3.54
CA LEU A 300 11.64 -13.63 2.78
C LEU A 300 12.38 -13.61 1.43
N GLY A 301 13.20 -14.62 1.14
CA GLY A 301 14.02 -14.69 -0.07
C GLY A 301 15.36 -13.98 0.05
N VAL A 302 15.78 -13.60 1.27
CA VAL A 302 17.15 -13.14 1.50
C VAL A 302 18.08 -14.34 1.34
N GLY A 303 18.97 -14.29 0.35
CA GLY A 303 19.92 -15.37 0.09
C GLY A 303 20.75 -15.72 1.32
N VAL A 304 20.99 -17.01 1.53
CA VAL A 304 21.76 -17.54 2.67
C VAL A 304 23.15 -16.92 2.71
N GLU A 305 23.74 -16.63 1.54
CA GLU A 305 25.02 -15.95 1.38
C GLU A 305 25.02 -14.55 2.02
N ARG A 306 23.94 -13.77 1.84
CA ARG A 306 23.83 -12.42 2.41
C ARG A 306 23.67 -12.44 3.92
N ILE A 307 22.91 -13.41 4.41
CA ILE A 307 22.76 -13.65 5.84
C ILE A 307 24.11 -14.08 6.42
N ALA A 308 24.81 -14.99 5.76
CA ALA A 308 26.14 -15.45 6.17
C ALA A 308 27.13 -14.29 6.24
N LEU A 309 27.17 -13.39 5.24
CA LEU A 309 28.02 -12.20 5.24
C LEU A 309 27.72 -11.27 6.43
N LEU A 310 26.45 -11.01 6.72
CA LEU A 310 26.02 -10.24 7.89
C LEU A 310 26.44 -10.91 9.21
N LEU A 311 26.27 -12.23 9.31
CA LEU A 311 26.70 -13.00 10.47
C LEU A 311 28.21 -13.00 10.64
N SER A 312 28.98 -13.10 9.55
CA SER A 312 30.44 -13.04 9.59
C SER A 312 30.91 -11.69 10.13
N ALA A 313 30.34 -10.58 9.63
CA ALA A 313 30.67 -9.24 10.13
C ALA A 313 30.31 -9.06 11.61
N LEU A 314 29.12 -9.53 12.02
CA LEU A 314 28.67 -9.48 13.41
C LEU A 314 29.55 -10.33 14.33
N SER A 315 29.90 -11.55 13.91
CA SER A 315 30.76 -12.46 14.67
C SER A 315 32.15 -11.86 14.89
N VAL A 316 32.73 -11.23 13.87
CA VAL A 316 34.02 -10.53 13.99
C VAL A 316 33.91 -9.34 14.95
N GLY A 317 32.84 -8.53 14.85
CA GLY A 317 32.60 -7.41 15.76
C GLY A 317 32.45 -7.83 17.22
N ILE A 318 31.71 -8.90 17.49
CA ILE A 318 31.57 -9.48 18.83
C ILE A 318 32.92 -10.02 19.32
N GLY A 319 33.70 -10.68 18.46
CA GLY A 319 35.03 -11.19 18.79
C GLY A 319 35.99 -10.07 19.22
N PHE A 320 36.01 -8.95 18.50
CA PHE A 320 36.80 -7.77 18.89
C PHE A 320 36.31 -7.17 20.22
N GLY A 321 35.00 -7.11 20.46
CA GLY A 321 34.44 -6.63 21.73
C GLY A 321 34.79 -7.53 22.93
N LEU A 322 34.83 -8.85 22.73
CA LEU A 322 35.16 -9.84 23.76
C LEU A 322 36.68 -9.98 24.00
N GLN A 323 37.51 -9.44 23.09
CA GLN A 323 38.97 -9.57 23.16
C GLN A 323 39.53 -9.07 24.50
N ALA A 324 39.09 -7.91 24.98
CA ALA A 324 39.56 -7.34 26.24
C ALA A 324 39.20 -8.21 27.46
N ILE A 325 37.97 -8.74 27.49
CA ILE A 325 37.49 -9.63 28.56
C ILE A 325 38.29 -10.93 28.56
N THR A 326 38.51 -11.51 27.37
CA THR A 326 39.26 -12.76 27.20
C THR A 326 40.72 -12.56 27.59
N SER A 327 41.35 -11.46 27.18
CA SER A 327 42.73 -11.12 27.57
C SER A 327 42.86 -11.00 29.09
N ASN A 328 41.95 -10.29 29.74
CA ASN A 328 41.96 -10.13 31.20
C ASN A 328 41.76 -11.46 31.93
N PHE A 329 40.88 -12.32 31.42
CA PHE A 329 40.65 -13.66 31.96
C PHE A 329 41.90 -14.55 31.83
N VAL A 330 42.53 -14.56 30.66
CA VAL A 330 43.76 -15.32 30.41
C VAL A 330 44.92 -14.81 31.27
N SER A 331 45.11 -13.49 31.36
CA SER A 331 46.10 -12.89 32.27
C SER A 331 45.86 -13.29 33.72
N GLY A 332 44.61 -13.31 34.17
CA GLY A 332 44.23 -13.76 35.51
C GLY A 332 44.57 -15.24 35.76
N LEU A 333 44.28 -16.13 34.79
CA LEU A 333 44.64 -17.55 34.88
C LEU A 333 46.15 -17.77 34.90
N ILE A 334 46.91 -17.04 34.07
CA ILE A 334 48.37 -17.12 34.04
C ILE A 334 48.96 -16.71 35.39
N LEU A 335 48.48 -15.60 35.99
CA LEU A 335 48.94 -15.15 37.30
C LEU A 335 48.67 -16.17 38.42
N LEU A 336 47.54 -16.88 38.35
CA LEU A 336 47.19 -17.95 39.28
C LEU A 336 48.05 -19.21 39.09
N ALA A 337 48.42 -19.52 37.86
CA ALA A 337 49.34 -20.61 37.56
C ALA A 337 50.77 -20.27 38.04
N GLU A 338 51.25 -19.06 37.76
CA GLU A 338 52.61 -18.61 38.09
C GLU A 338 52.84 -18.47 39.61
N ARG A 339 51.80 -18.09 40.37
CA ARG A 339 51.88 -18.05 41.85
C ARG A 339 52.03 -19.42 42.52
N ARG A 340 51.69 -20.53 41.85
CA ARG A 340 51.85 -21.87 42.42
C ARG A 340 53.30 -22.37 42.36
N GLU A 341 54.16 -21.73 41.58
CA GLU A 341 55.56 -22.12 41.42
C GLU A 341 56.56 -21.30 42.26
N ARG A 342 56.09 -20.43 43.17
CA ARG A 342 56.96 -19.76 44.14
C ARG A 342 56.78 -20.35 45.54
N PRO A 343 57.63 -21.32 45.96
CA PRO A 343 57.68 -21.74 47.35
C PRO A 343 58.24 -20.58 48.18
N ASP A 344 57.43 -20.18 49.15
CA ASP A 344 57.86 -19.78 50.48
C ASP A 344 58.97 -18.72 50.60
N HIS A 345 58.64 -17.48 50.23
CA HIS A 345 59.45 -16.31 50.61
C HIS A 345 59.03 -15.77 51.98
N ARG A 346 57.88 -16.23 52.53
CA ARG A 346 57.38 -15.79 53.84
C ARG A 346 58.18 -16.39 54.99
N GLN A 347 58.71 -17.61 54.88
CA GLN A 347 59.67 -18.12 55.86
C GLN A 347 60.97 -17.31 55.85
N ARG A 348 61.49 -16.96 54.66
CA ARG A 348 62.77 -16.23 54.52
C ARG A 348 62.73 -14.85 55.15
N ASP A 349 61.65 -14.11 54.98
CA ASP A 349 61.50 -12.77 55.56
C ASP A 349 61.27 -12.82 57.08
N ALA A 350 60.63 -13.89 57.60
CA ALA A 350 60.45 -14.11 59.04
C ALA A 350 61.76 -14.48 59.74
N ASP A 351 62.65 -15.23 59.09
CA ASP A 351 63.97 -15.58 59.63
C ASP A 351 64.92 -14.37 59.63
N ILE A 352 64.88 -13.52 58.60
CA ILE A 352 65.66 -12.27 58.57
C ILE A 352 65.18 -11.28 59.65
N ALA A 353 63.86 -11.15 59.84
CA ALA A 353 63.30 -10.29 60.89
C ALA A 353 63.64 -10.80 62.31
N ARG A 354 63.74 -12.12 62.51
CA ARG A 354 64.20 -12.70 63.78
C ARG A 354 65.69 -12.45 64.03
N ASP A 355 66.57 -12.62 63.04
CA ASP A 355 68.01 -12.34 63.18
C ASP A 355 68.29 -10.86 63.47
N GLN A 356 67.46 -9.95 62.94
CA GLN A 356 67.60 -8.52 63.19
C GLN A 356 67.05 -8.08 64.56
N ALA A 357 66.05 -8.79 65.10
CA ALA A 357 65.51 -8.54 66.44
C ALA A 357 66.49 -9.00 67.55
N ASP A 358 67.19 -10.13 67.35
CA ASP A 358 68.16 -10.63 68.33
C ASP A 358 69.42 -9.76 68.46
N ARG A 359 69.72 -8.91 67.47
CA ARG A 359 70.90 -8.02 67.51
C ARG A 359 70.70 -6.69 68.23
N VAL A 360 69.47 -6.30 68.62
CA VAL A 360 69.16 -4.93 69.09
C VAL A 360 68.54 -4.85 70.49
N ALA A 361 68.51 -5.93 71.29
CA ALA A 361 68.06 -5.86 72.69
C ALA A 361 69.21 -5.57 73.69
N PRO A 362 69.19 -4.44 74.43
CA PRO A 362 70.33 -3.94 75.22
C PRO A 362 70.45 -4.49 76.65
N ARG A 363 71.69 -4.60 77.13
CA ARG A 363 72.09 -4.79 78.53
C ARG A 363 71.48 -3.70 79.42
N SER A 364 70.56 -4.06 80.31
CA SER A 364 70.13 -3.22 81.44
C SER A 364 70.93 -3.57 82.69
N ILE A 365 71.57 -2.55 83.26
CA ILE A 365 72.43 -2.53 84.44
C ILE A 365 71.57 -2.64 85.71
N GLU A 366 71.94 -3.56 86.61
CA GLU A 366 71.51 -3.63 88.02
C GLU A 366 72.38 -2.72 88.89
N VAL A 367 71.75 -1.82 89.66
CA VAL A 367 72.24 -1.20 90.91
C VAL A 367 70.95 -0.92 91.71
N GLY A 368 70.73 -1.30 92.96
CA GLY A 368 71.58 -1.72 94.07
C GLY A 368 71.07 -0.99 95.31
N HIS A 369 70.40 -1.69 96.23
CA HIS A 369 70.07 -1.19 97.57
C HIS A 369 70.28 -2.31 98.60
N ARG A 370 71.48 -2.36 99.19
CA ARG A 370 71.75 -1.88 100.56
C ARG A 370 73.25 -1.81 100.82
#